data_AF-A0A7Y9ZIK5-F1
#
_entry.id   AF-A0A7Y9ZIK5-F1
#
_cell.length_a   1.000
_cell.length_b   1.000
_cell.length_c   1.000
_cell.angle_alpha   90.00
_cell.angle_beta   90.00
_cell.angle_gamma   90.00
#
_symmetry.space_group_name_H-M   'P 1'
#
loop_
_entity.id
_entity.type
_entity.pdbx_description
1 polymer ?
#
loop_
_entity_poly.entity_id
_entity_poly.type
_entity_poly.pdbx_seq_one_letter_code
_entity_poly.pdbx_strand_id
1 'polypeptide(L)'
;MAVLVVALAPLLVLPAAHAHRDPTLVVRLTGISPAQPDGVAIEVIDDELTYFVLGNDSVEPVYALDPDGKPYLEVSAAGAFGDVDSRYLRASPKNRAGAKVVERPCCKGDGTWVRLTSKASWIWPDPRLDPVLRDDSRDQARGLGALSSEPLANWSVTFRGVDGEFEVNGVVERKRVGKVVTSVTAAPAELDVDIIEARPPQIRIGSGKHEVVVLDRAGRPYLRVSPKGAFGSRSSEDYQTNLKALLLPEDRGTGWARVAGSAPGWLTWGEPRLDYSAKLPTASSDEQQLVINRWRIPIEIDGRQAEIAGQSEWSAVDPPVLDPPVEGPGFWAGDARTYAVAAGLTVAVAAAYRAARMRRRRNDAEG
;
A
#
# COMPACT_ATOMS: atom_id res chain seq x y z
N MET A 1 -15.44 49.17 27.89
CA MET A 1 -14.40 48.46 27.11
C MET A 1 -14.49 46.99 27.46
N ALA A 2 -14.98 46.15 26.55
CA ALA A 2 -15.03 44.69 26.73
C ALA A 2 -13.86 44.08 25.95
N VAL A 3 -12.97 43.37 26.65
CA VAL A 3 -11.83 42.68 26.05
C VAL A 3 -12.29 41.29 25.64
N LEU A 4 -12.33 41.05 24.32
CA LEU A 4 -12.64 39.76 23.71
C LEU A 4 -11.39 38.88 23.77
N VAL A 5 -11.40 37.83 24.58
CA VAL A 5 -10.34 36.81 24.60
C VAL A 5 -10.65 35.79 23.50
N VAL A 6 -9.90 35.85 22.40
CA VAL A 6 -9.94 34.84 21.35
C VAL A 6 -9.11 33.64 21.82
N ALA A 7 -9.78 32.56 22.22
CA ALA A 7 -9.13 31.29 22.49
C ALA A 7 -8.73 30.63 21.15
N LEU A 8 -7.44 30.67 20.83
CA LEU A 8 -6.86 29.80 19.79
C LEU A 8 -6.93 28.35 20.28
N ALA A 9 -7.82 27.55 19.71
CA ALA A 9 -7.75 26.11 19.85
C ALA A 9 -6.56 25.58 19.03
N PRO A 10 -5.65 24.77 19.62
CA PRO A 10 -4.63 24.10 18.83
C PRO A 10 -5.31 23.06 17.93
N LEU A 11 -5.11 23.20 16.61
CA LEU A 11 -5.37 22.15 15.64
C LEU A 11 -4.54 20.94 16.04
N LEU A 12 -5.20 19.95 16.66
CA LEU A 12 -4.68 18.60 16.83
C LEU A 12 -4.48 18.03 15.42
N VAL A 13 -3.26 18.13 14.90
CA VAL A 13 -2.81 17.32 13.77
C VAL A 13 -2.71 15.90 14.33
N LEU A 14 -3.80 15.14 14.21
CA LEU A 14 -3.75 13.71 14.44
C LEU A 14 -2.74 13.14 13.44
N PRO A 15 -1.78 12.29 13.88
CA PRO A 15 -0.95 11.56 12.94
C PRO A 15 -1.89 10.78 12.02
N ALA A 16 -1.72 10.97 10.71
CA ALA A 16 -2.45 10.18 9.74
C ALA A 16 -2.20 8.71 10.08
N ALA A 17 -3.26 7.98 10.38
CA ALA A 17 -3.20 6.53 10.49
C ALA A 17 -2.83 6.01 9.09
N HIS A 18 -1.55 5.78 8.86
CA HIS A 18 -1.08 5.09 7.67
C HIS A 18 -1.46 3.62 7.86
N ALA A 19 -2.50 3.17 7.17
CA ALA A 19 -2.76 1.75 7.04
C ALA A 19 -1.55 1.16 6.31
N HIS A 20 -0.73 0.38 7.02
CA HIS A 20 0.48 -0.22 6.50
C HIS A 20 0.09 -1.23 5.39
N ARG A 21 0.46 -0.96 4.13
CA ARG A 21 0.28 -1.89 3.01
C ARG A 21 1.35 -2.99 3.09
N ASP A 22 0.96 -4.24 2.86
CA ASP A 22 1.89 -5.35 2.68
C ASP A 22 2.40 -5.35 1.22
N PRO A 23 3.67 -4.96 0.97
CA PRO A 23 4.22 -4.83 -0.40
C PRO A 23 4.48 -6.18 -1.07
N THR A 24 4.17 -7.29 -0.40
CA THR A 24 4.17 -8.62 -1.00
C THR A 24 2.85 -8.96 -1.65
N LEU A 25 1.79 -8.15 -1.47
CA LEU A 25 0.50 -8.37 -2.13
C LEU A 25 0.55 -7.87 -3.57
N VAL A 26 0.11 -8.72 -4.49
CA VAL A 26 -0.02 -8.42 -5.91
C VAL A 26 -1.44 -8.77 -6.33
N VAL A 27 -2.14 -7.81 -6.93
CA VAL A 27 -3.47 -8.04 -7.49
C VAL A 27 -3.37 -8.17 -9.01
N ARG A 28 -3.92 -9.26 -9.56
CA ARG A 28 -3.81 -9.58 -10.98
C ARG A 28 -5.18 -9.89 -11.57
N LEU A 29 -5.48 -9.27 -12.70
CA LEU A 29 -6.59 -9.67 -13.57
C LEU A 29 -6.24 -10.99 -14.26
N THR A 30 -7.10 -12.00 -14.14
CA THR A 30 -6.88 -13.34 -14.73
C THR A 30 -7.77 -13.62 -15.93
N GLY A 31 -8.89 -12.93 -16.09
CA GLY A 31 -9.74 -13.09 -17.27
C GLY A 31 -10.94 -12.14 -17.32
N ILE A 32 -11.51 -12.02 -18.52
CA ILE A 32 -12.76 -11.30 -18.79
C ILE A 32 -13.65 -12.25 -19.61
N SER A 33 -14.89 -12.48 -19.16
CA SER A 33 -15.80 -13.41 -19.85
C SER A 33 -17.28 -13.01 -19.73
N PRO A 34 -18.05 -12.97 -20.84
CA PRO A 34 -17.56 -12.95 -22.23
C PRO A 34 -16.61 -11.76 -22.48
N ALA A 35 -16.01 -11.69 -23.67
CA ALA A 35 -15.16 -10.55 -24.03
C ALA A 35 -15.91 -9.23 -23.82
N GLN A 36 -15.21 -8.23 -23.28
CA GLN A 36 -15.79 -6.90 -23.09
C GLN A 36 -16.14 -6.24 -24.44
N PRO A 37 -17.11 -5.30 -24.47
CA PRO A 37 -17.46 -4.57 -25.69
C PRO A 37 -16.30 -3.75 -26.26
N ASP A 38 -16.39 -3.44 -27.57
CA ASP A 38 -15.42 -2.58 -28.24
C ASP A 38 -15.34 -1.19 -27.59
N GLY A 39 -14.12 -0.68 -27.44
CA GLY A 39 -13.86 0.63 -26.81
C GLY A 39 -13.85 0.61 -25.28
N VAL A 40 -14.07 -0.55 -24.66
CA VAL A 40 -13.97 -0.75 -23.21
C VAL A 40 -12.58 -1.24 -22.84
N ALA A 41 -11.90 -0.50 -21.95
CA ALA A 41 -10.60 -0.85 -21.39
C ALA A 41 -10.72 -1.06 -19.88
N ILE A 42 -10.19 -2.18 -19.38
CA ILE A 42 -10.24 -2.52 -17.96
C ILE A 42 -8.85 -2.91 -17.51
N GLU A 43 -8.37 -2.24 -16.46
CA GLU A 43 -7.09 -2.50 -15.85
C GLU A 43 -7.21 -2.51 -14.32
N VAL A 44 -6.30 -3.21 -13.68
CA VAL A 44 -6.08 -3.14 -12.24
C VAL A 44 -4.71 -2.53 -12.02
N ILE A 45 -4.67 -1.40 -11.31
CA ILE A 45 -3.43 -0.70 -10.97
C ILE A 45 -3.17 -0.90 -9.49
N ASP A 46 -1.92 -1.26 -9.19
CA ASP A 46 -1.47 -1.51 -7.84
C ASP A 46 -0.49 -0.42 -7.39
N ASP A 47 -0.96 0.50 -6.53
CA ASP A 47 -0.17 1.63 -5.98
C ASP A 47 -0.33 1.69 -4.44
N GLU A 48 -0.47 2.85 -3.81
CA GLU A 48 -0.77 2.95 -2.35
C GLU A 48 -2.06 2.21 -1.96
N LEU A 49 -3.03 2.11 -2.87
CA LEU A 49 -4.20 1.23 -2.82
C LEU A 49 -4.29 0.44 -4.13
N THR A 50 -5.05 -0.65 -4.12
CA THR A 50 -5.43 -1.33 -5.37
C THR A 50 -6.63 -0.63 -6.00
N TYR A 51 -6.49 -0.24 -7.26
CA TYR A 51 -7.53 0.47 -8.00
C TYR A 51 -7.97 -0.31 -9.23
N PHE A 52 -9.28 -0.26 -9.52
CA PHE A 52 -9.77 -0.53 -10.86
C PHE A 52 -9.69 0.72 -11.71
N VAL A 53 -9.34 0.54 -12.98
CA VAL A 53 -9.50 1.53 -14.04
C VAL A 53 -10.51 0.99 -15.04
N LEU A 54 -11.54 1.78 -15.31
CA LEU A 54 -12.50 1.53 -16.38
C LEU A 54 -12.44 2.71 -17.36
N GLY A 55 -12.12 2.43 -18.62
CA GLY A 55 -12.23 3.35 -19.74
C GLY A 55 -13.33 2.90 -20.69
N ASN A 56 -14.09 3.85 -21.21
CA ASN A 56 -15.09 3.61 -22.24
C ASN A 56 -15.33 4.87 -23.08
N ASP A 57 -14.75 4.89 -24.28
CA ASP A 57 -14.86 6.02 -25.22
C ASP A 57 -16.15 5.99 -26.07
N SER A 58 -17.00 4.97 -25.91
CA SER A 58 -18.27 4.85 -26.61
C SER A 58 -19.39 5.67 -25.94
N VAL A 59 -20.43 6.00 -26.71
CA VAL A 59 -21.63 6.71 -26.21
C VAL A 59 -22.46 5.77 -25.33
N GLU A 60 -22.45 4.47 -25.65
CA GLU A 60 -23.09 3.42 -24.90
C GLU A 60 -22.37 3.22 -23.55
N PRO A 61 -23.06 3.36 -22.42
CA PRO A 61 -22.43 3.27 -21.12
C PRO A 61 -22.09 1.84 -20.71
N VAL A 62 -21.00 1.72 -19.95
CA VAL A 62 -20.67 0.50 -19.19
C VAL A 62 -20.91 0.78 -17.72
N TYR A 63 -21.61 -0.15 -17.06
CA TYR A 63 -21.91 -0.09 -15.64
C TYR A 63 -21.11 -1.11 -14.87
N ALA A 64 -20.51 -0.72 -13.73
CA ALA A 64 -20.00 -1.68 -12.76
C ALA A 64 -21.11 -2.03 -11.76
N LEU A 65 -21.28 -3.33 -11.48
CA LEU A 65 -22.34 -3.86 -10.64
C LEU A 65 -21.80 -4.34 -9.28
N ASP A 66 -22.61 -4.14 -8.25
CA ASP A 66 -22.40 -4.76 -6.95
C ASP A 66 -22.84 -6.24 -6.96
N PRO A 67 -22.57 -7.01 -5.88
CA PRO A 67 -22.95 -8.42 -5.82
C PRO A 67 -24.46 -8.70 -5.91
N ASP A 68 -25.31 -7.69 -5.65
CA ASP A 68 -26.76 -7.79 -5.80
C ASP A 68 -27.22 -7.42 -7.23
N GLY A 69 -26.27 -7.11 -8.12
CA GLY A 69 -26.53 -6.75 -9.52
C GLY A 69 -26.92 -5.28 -9.72
N LYS A 70 -26.83 -4.44 -8.68
CA LYS A 70 -27.15 -3.02 -8.76
C LYS A 70 -25.97 -2.23 -9.34
N PRO A 71 -26.19 -1.38 -10.35
CA PRO A 71 -25.15 -0.50 -10.85
C PRO A 71 -24.77 0.55 -9.81
N TYR A 72 -23.47 0.79 -9.66
CA TYR A 72 -22.94 1.83 -8.75
C TYR A 72 -21.94 2.78 -9.41
N LEU A 73 -21.42 2.43 -10.58
CA LEU A 73 -20.54 3.25 -11.40
C LEU A 73 -20.98 3.12 -12.86
N GLU A 74 -20.94 4.23 -13.59
CA GLU A 74 -21.18 4.30 -15.02
C GLU A 74 -20.03 5.06 -15.70
N VAL A 75 -19.51 4.52 -16.80
CA VAL A 75 -18.52 5.20 -17.65
C VAL A 75 -18.96 5.18 -19.11
N SER A 76 -18.92 6.34 -19.76
CA SER A 76 -19.16 6.54 -21.20
C SER A 76 -18.37 7.75 -21.72
N ALA A 77 -18.45 8.04 -23.01
CA ALA A 77 -17.93 9.25 -23.63
C ALA A 77 -18.40 10.55 -22.95
N ALA A 78 -19.55 10.53 -22.27
CA ALA A 78 -20.08 11.68 -21.54
C ALA A 78 -19.36 11.94 -20.20
N GLY A 79 -18.61 10.97 -19.69
CA GLY A 79 -17.91 11.03 -18.41
C GLY A 79 -18.14 9.80 -17.55
N ALA A 80 -17.67 9.89 -16.30
CA ALA A 80 -17.97 8.90 -15.28
C ALA A 80 -18.95 9.45 -14.24
N PHE A 81 -19.89 8.62 -13.85
CA PHE A 81 -20.93 8.90 -12.87
C PHE A 81 -20.98 7.78 -11.84
N GLY A 82 -21.37 8.06 -10.61
CA GLY A 82 -21.50 7.01 -9.61
C GLY A 82 -22.50 7.32 -8.52
N ASP A 83 -23.07 6.25 -7.96
CA ASP A 83 -23.96 6.25 -6.80
C ASP A 83 -23.15 6.45 -5.51
N VAL A 84 -23.21 7.65 -4.93
CA VAL A 84 -22.43 7.98 -3.71
C VAL A 84 -22.93 7.29 -2.43
N ASP A 85 -24.10 6.65 -2.51
CA ASP A 85 -24.67 5.84 -1.44
C ASP A 85 -24.19 4.39 -1.50
N SER A 86 -23.58 3.96 -2.62
CA SER A 86 -23.03 2.61 -2.75
C SER A 86 -21.76 2.44 -1.91
N ARG A 87 -21.71 1.35 -1.13
CA ARG A 87 -20.49 0.93 -0.40
C ARG A 87 -19.33 0.55 -1.31
N TYR A 88 -19.61 0.23 -2.58
CA TYR A 88 -18.61 -0.16 -3.59
C TYR A 88 -18.01 1.05 -4.28
N LEU A 89 -18.77 2.14 -4.35
CA LEU A 89 -18.24 3.45 -4.69
C LEU A 89 -17.82 4.18 -3.42
N ARG A 90 -16.68 3.79 -2.82
CA ARG A 90 -16.05 4.58 -1.74
C ARG A 90 -15.51 5.89 -2.32
N ALA A 91 -16.40 6.80 -2.67
CA ALA A 91 -16.03 8.12 -3.14
C ALA A 91 -15.22 8.82 -2.04
N SER A 92 -14.03 9.30 -2.41
CA SER A 92 -13.24 10.17 -1.54
C SER A 92 -14.15 11.28 -0.97
N PRO A 93 -14.05 11.63 0.33
CA PRO A 93 -14.83 12.72 0.92
C PRO A 93 -14.76 14.03 0.12
N LYS A 94 -13.67 14.25 -0.63
CA LYS A 94 -13.47 15.41 -1.51
C LYS A 94 -14.48 15.49 -2.66
N ASN A 95 -15.07 14.38 -3.10
CA ASN A 95 -15.99 14.33 -4.23
C ASN A 95 -17.47 14.51 -3.82
N ARG A 96 -17.78 14.51 -2.51
CA ARG A 96 -19.14 14.73 -1.99
C ARG A 96 -19.51 16.21 -1.84
N ALA A 97 -18.53 17.09 -1.65
CA ALA A 97 -18.78 18.50 -1.42
C ALA A 97 -19.09 19.26 -2.73
N GLY A 98 -20.36 19.60 -2.95
CA GLY A 98 -20.81 20.49 -4.04
C GLY A 98 -21.10 19.79 -5.38
N ALA A 99 -21.01 18.47 -5.46
CA ALA A 99 -21.42 17.73 -6.65
C ALA A 99 -22.95 17.79 -6.82
N LYS A 100 -23.41 18.17 -8.02
CA LYS A 100 -24.84 18.17 -8.34
C LYS A 100 -25.29 16.73 -8.57
N VAL A 101 -26.40 16.35 -7.93
CA VAL A 101 -27.09 15.09 -8.19
C VAL A 101 -27.61 15.11 -9.62
N VAL A 102 -27.41 14.02 -10.36
CA VAL A 102 -27.82 13.85 -11.75
C VAL A 102 -28.68 12.61 -11.83
N GLU A 103 -29.87 12.72 -12.42
CA GLU A 103 -30.68 11.55 -12.72
C GLU A 103 -30.02 10.69 -13.81
N ARG A 104 -29.97 9.36 -13.58
CA ARG A 104 -29.44 8.40 -14.55
C ARG A 104 -30.54 7.48 -15.06
N PRO A 105 -30.67 7.28 -16.39
CA PRO A 105 -31.71 6.43 -16.97
C PRO A 105 -31.68 4.97 -16.50
N CYS A 106 -30.49 4.41 -16.25
CA CYS A 106 -30.30 3.03 -15.77
C CYS A 106 -30.95 2.73 -14.42
N CYS A 107 -31.20 3.78 -13.64
CA CYS A 107 -31.22 3.72 -12.19
C CYS A 107 -32.27 4.70 -11.62
N LYS A 108 -33.32 4.99 -12.41
CA LYS A 108 -34.34 5.96 -12.04
C LYS A 108 -35.01 5.56 -10.72
N GLY A 109 -34.80 6.37 -9.69
CA GLY A 109 -35.36 6.16 -8.35
C GLY A 109 -34.42 5.50 -7.34
N ASP A 110 -33.26 5.00 -7.78
CA ASP A 110 -32.32 4.25 -6.95
C ASP A 110 -30.93 4.92 -6.86
N GLY A 111 -30.58 5.38 -5.65
CA GLY A 111 -29.26 5.91 -5.31
C GLY A 111 -29.06 7.40 -5.62
N THR A 112 -28.00 7.97 -5.06
CA THR A 112 -27.63 9.37 -5.26
C THR A 112 -26.50 9.45 -6.27
N TRP A 113 -26.85 9.61 -7.53
CA TRP A 113 -25.87 9.66 -8.62
C TRP A 113 -25.28 11.04 -8.80
N VAL A 114 -23.95 11.11 -8.90
CA VAL A 114 -23.22 12.35 -9.20
C VAL A 114 -22.26 12.13 -10.35
N ARG A 115 -21.93 13.21 -11.07
CA ARG A 115 -20.81 13.18 -12.03
C ARG A 115 -19.49 13.21 -11.27
N LEU A 116 -18.65 12.21 -11.49
CA LEU A 116 -17.31 12.09 -10.89
C LEU A 116 -16.27 12.81 -11.74
N THR A 117 -16.37 12.70 -13.07
CA THR A 117 -15.48 13.36 -14.03
C THR A 117 -16.16 13.53 -15.39
N SER A 118 -15.62 14.42 -16.22
CA SER A 118 -15.98 14.56 -17.63
C SER A 118 -15.17 13.68 -18.57
N LYS A 119 -14.19 12.93 -18.05
CA LYS A 119 -13.37 12.00 -18.84
C LYS A 119 -14.11 10.69 -19.03
N ALA A 120 -13.89 10.06 -20.18
CA ALA A 120 -14.37 8.73 -20.55
C ALA A 120 -13.66 7.59 -19.80
N SER A 121 -13.14 7.88 -18.60
CA SER A 121 -12.48 6.91 -17.75
C SER A 121 -12.55 7.30 -16.29
N TRP A 122 -12.50 6.29 -15.42
CA TRP A 122 -12.49 6.46 -13.97
C TRP A 122 -11.60 5.45 -13.29
N ILE A 123 -10.97 5.89 -12.20
CA ILE A 123 -10.16 5.08 -11.31
C ILE A 123 -10.77 5.11 -9.91
N TRP A 124 -10.96 3.96 -9.27
CA TRP A 124 -11.49 3.88 -7.91
C TRP A 124 -10.97 2.66 -7.16
N PRO A 125 -10.89 2.74 -5.82
CA PRO A 125 -10.63 1.59 -4.99
C PRO A 125 -11.90 0.76 -4.87
N ASP A 126 -11.89 -0.49 -5.33
CA ASP A 126 -13.00 -1.43 -5.13
C ASP A 126 -12.69 -2.33 -3.93
N PRO A 127 -13.61 -2.45 -2.94
CA PRO A 127 -13.36 -3.25 -1.75
C PRO A 127 -13.13 -4.74 -2.03
N ARG A 128 -13.47 -5.26 -3.21
CA ARG A 128 -13.21 -6.65 -3.61
C ARG A 128 -11.73 -6.91 -3.93
N LEU A 129 -10.95 -5.86 -4.21
CA LEU A 129 -9.52 -5.95 -4.48
C LEU A 129 -8.64 -5.89 -3.21
N ASP A 130 -9.23 -5.59 -2.05
CA ASP A 130 -8.50 -5.42 -0.80
C ASP A 130 -8.61 -6.67 0.10
N PRO A 131 -7.52 -7.41 0.35
CA PRO A 131 -7.53 -8.58 1.22
C PRO A 131 -7.64 -8.24 2.72
N VAL A 132 -7.30 -7.01 3.15
CA VAL A 132 -7.36 -6.60 4.58
C VAL A 132 -8.81 -6.40 5.04
N LEU A 133 -9.74 -6.24 4.11
CA LEU A 133 -11.18 -6.19 4.38
C LEU A 133 -11.85 -7.57 4.45
N ARG A 134 -11.07 -8.67 4.31
CA ARG A 134 -11.54 -10.05 4.48
C ARG A 134 -11.09 -10.55 5.86
N ASP A 135 -12.05 -10.96 6.68
CA ASP A 135 -11.96 -11.23 8.13
C ASP A 135 -11.27 -12.56 8.48
N ASP A 136 -10.18 -12.89 7.78
CA ASP A 136 -9.50 -14.18 7.82
C ASP A 136 -8.07 -14.03 8.38
N SER A 137 -7.99 -13.41 9.56
CA SER A 137 -6.75 -13.28 10.35
C SER A 137 -6.17 -14.60 10.86
N ARG A 138 -6.76 -15.76 10.53
CA ARG A 138 -6.32 -17.09 11.00
C ARG A 138 -5.29 -17.77 10.10
N ASP A 139 -5.19 -17.40 8.82
CA ASP A 139 -4.25 -18.03 7.90
C ASP A 139 -2.87 -17.33 7.85
N GLN A 140 -2.75 -16.13 8.42
CA GLN A 140 -1.46 -15.45 8.58
C GLN A 140 -0.47 -16.21 9.48
N ALA A 141 -0.94 -17.12 10.35
CA ALA A 141 -0.11 -17.82 11.31
C ALA A 141 0.45 -19.18 10.85
N ARG A 142 0.05 -19.70 9.68
CA ARG A 142 0.37 -21.10 9.30
C ARG A 142 1.27 -21.31 8.07
N GLY A 143 1.74 -20.26 7.40
CA GLY A 143 2.47 -20.39 6.14
C GLY A 143 3.86 -19.74 6.10
N LEU A 144 4.74 -19.98 7.09
CA LEU A 144 6.13 -19.50 7.04
C LEU A 144 7.09 -20.41 6.22
N GLY A 145 6.57 -21.38 5.45
CA GLY A 145 7.39 -22.41 4.81
C GLY A 145 7.23 -22.62 3.30
N ALA A 146 6.20 -22.09 2.64
CA ALA A 146 5.96 -22.38 1.22
C ALA A 146 6.46 -21.23 0.32
N LEU A 147 7.31 -21.59 -0.65
CA LEU A 147 7.97 -20.72 -1.63
C LEU A 147 7.06 -20.39 -2.84
N SER A 148 5.75 -20.59 -2.75
CA SER A 148 4.81 -20.41 -3.86
C SER A 148 4.11 -19.04 -3.79
N SER A 149 3.87 -18.46 -4.96
CA SER A 149 2.84 -17.43 -5.15
C SER A 149 1.47 -18.06 -4.86
N GLU A 150 1.11 -18.17 -3.59
CA GLU A 150 -0.20 -18.71 -3.23
C GLU A 150 -1.26 -17.63 -3.47
N PRO A 151 -2.32 -17.93 -4.24
CA PRO A 151 -3.47 -17.05 -4.35
C PRO A 151 -4.13 -16.96 -2.98
N LEU A 152 -4.09 -15.77 -2.39
CA LEU A 152 -4.72 -15.45 -1.12
C LEU A 152 -6.24 -15.36 -1.26
N ALA A 153 -6.72 -14.81 -2.38
CA ALA A 153 -8.14 -14.68 -2.64
C ALA A 153 -8.44 -14.53 -4.13
N ASN A 154 -9.59 -15.04 -4.55
CA ASN A 154 -10.18 -14.69 -5.85
C ASN A 154 -11.09 -13.47 -5.68
N TRP A 155 -11.18 -12.66 -6.73
CA TRP A 155 -12.13 -11.56 -6.83
C TRP A 155 -12.81 -11.58 -8.19
N SER A 156 -14.03 -11.03 -8.22
CA SER A 156 -14.85 -10.89 -9.42
C SER A 156 -15.64 -9.59 -9.36
N VAL A 157 -15.74 -8.90 -10.50
CA VAL A 157 -16.62 -7.75 -10.71
C VAL A 157 -17.43 -7.97 -11.98
N THR A 158 -18.75 -7.95 -11.83
CA THR A 158 -19.68 -7.96 -12.98
C THR A 158 -19.84 -6.55 -13.53
N PHE A 159 -19.80 -6.44 -14.84
CA PHE A 159 -20.10 -5.24 -15.60
C PHE A 159 -21.27 -5.49 -16.54
N ARG A 160 -21.98 -4.42 -16.90
CA ARG A 160 -23.05 -4.45 -17.90
C ARG A 160 -22.77 -3.43 -18.98
N GLY A 161 -22.62 -3.88 -20.22
CA GLY A 161 -22.47 -3.04 -21.41
C GLY A 161 -23.68 -3.16 -22.35
N VAL A 162 -23.52 -2.68 -23.59
CA VAL A 162 -24.58 -2.73 -24.62
C VAL A 162 -24.92 -4.16 -25.04
N ASP A 163 -23.93 -5.06 -25.08
CA ASP A 163 -24.08 -6.44 -25.53
C ASP A 163 -24.48 -7.42 -24.40
N GLY A 164 -24.68 -6.90 -23.18
CA GLY A 164 -25.02 -7.69 -22.00
C GLY A 164 -24.00 -7.58 -20.89
N GLU A 165 -24.02 -8.58 -19.99
CA GLU A 165 -23.12 -8.63 -18.84
C GLU A 165 -21.83 -9.38 -19.15
N PHE A 166 -20.74 -8.93 -18.53
CA PHE A 166 -19.46 -9.62 -18.57
C PHE A 166 -18.77 -9.52 -17.22
N GLU A 167 -18.02 -10.56 -16.87
CA GLU A 167 -17.36 -10.71 -15.59
C GLU A 167 -15.86 -10.50 -15.75
N VAL A 168 -15.28 -9.65 -14.90
CA VAL A 168 -13.84 -9.47 -14.79
C VAL A 168 -13.37 -10.18 -13.54
N ASN A 169 -12.49 -11.15 -13.73
CA ASN A 169 -11.99 -12.03 -12.70
C ASN A 169 -10.51 -11.78 -12.43
N GLY A 170 -10.10 -12.05 -11.21
CA GLY A 170 -8.70 -12.01 -10.84
C GLY A 170 -8.37 -12.63 -9.51
N VAL A 171 -7.11 -12.50 -9.15
CA VAL A 171 -6.53 -13.07 -7.95
C VAL A 171 -5.76 -12.00 -7.19
N VAL A 172 -5.78 -12.11 -5.86
CA VAL A 172 -4.82 -11.50 -4.96
C VAL A 172 -3.82 -12.58 -4.60
N GLU A 173 -2.54 -12.38 -4.94
CA GLU A 173 -1.44 -13.30 -4.64
C GLU A 173 -0.47 -12.62 -3.68
N ARG A 174 0.23 -13.41 -2.87
CA ARG A 174 1.42 -12.93 -2.15
C ARG A 174 2.68 -13.32 -2.91
N LYS A 175 3.34 -12.35 -3.57
CA LYS A 175 4.64 -12.55 -4.20
C LYS A 175 5.76 -12.06 -3.31
N ARG A 176 6.78 -12.91 -3.14
CA ARG A 176 8.03 -12.50 -2.49
C ARG A 176 8.81 -11.62 -3.48
N VAL A 177 8.64 -10.31 -3.38
CA VAL A 177 9.36 -9.33 -4.23
C VAL A 177 10.83 -9.16 -3.82
N GLY A 178 11.18 -9.54 -2.59
CA GLY A 178 12.53 -9.43 -2.07
C GLY A 178 12.67 -9.97 -0.65
N LYS A 179 13.91 -10.02 -0.17
CA LYS A 179 14.27 -10.26 1.23
C LYS A 179 14.80 -8.95 1.82
N VAL A 180 14.39 -8.63 3.03
CA VAL A 180 15.08 -7.61 3.82
C VAL A 180 16.02 -8.29 4.80
N VAL A 181 17.26 -7.83 4.82
CA VAL A 181 18.26 -8.18 5.83
C VAL A 181 18.55 -6.93 6.63
N THR A 182 18.39 -7.02 7.95
CA THR A 182 18.73 -5.92 8.86
C THR A 182 19.97 -6.31 9.64
N SER A 183 20.96 -5.41 9.70
CA SER A 183 22.26 -5.64 10.31
C SER A 183 22.68 -4.48 11.19
N VAL A 184 23.45 -4.79 12.24
CA VAL A 184 24.16 -3.79 13.06
C VAL A 184 25.45 -3.43 12.33
N THR A 185 25.68 -2.15 12.08
CA THR A 185 26.92 -1.64 11.47
C THR A 185 27.88 -1.09 12.52
N ALA A 186 27.38 -0.65 13.67
CA ALA A 186 28.20 -0.20 14.79
C ALA A 186 27.46 -0.40 16.12
N ALA A 187 28.20 -0.85 17.14
CA ALA A 187 27.74 -0.93 18.52
C ALA A 187 28.92 -0.67 19.47
N PRO A 188 28.67 -0.16 20.69
CA PRO A 188 29.71 -0.07 21.71
C PRO A 188 30.26 -1.45 22.07
N ALA A 189 31.58 -1.55 22.26
CA ALA A 189 32.27 -2.81 22.49
C ALA A 189 31.86 -3.50 23.81
N GLU A 190 31.26 -2.74 24.72
CA GLU A 190 30.75 -3.19 26.01
C GLU A 190 29.42 -3.96 25.91
N LEU A 191 28.77 -3.96 24.73
CA LEU A 191 27.45 -4.54 24.52
C LEU A 191 27.48 -5.67 23.51
N ASP A 192 26.75 -6.74 23.82
CA ASP A 192 26.36 -7.73 22.82
C ASP A 192 25.08 -7.24 22.13
N VAL A 193 25.08 -7.09 20.81
CA VAL A 193 23.92 -6.58 20.07
C VAL A 193 23.62 -7.47 18.88
N ASP A 194 22.40 -7.98 18.82
CA ASP A 194 21.90 -8.82 17.74
C ASP A 194 20.60 -8.29 17.15
N ILE A 195 20.36 -8.60 15.88
CA ILE A 195 19.06 -8.48 15.25
C ILE A 195 18.38 -9.84 15.26
N ILE A 196 17.14 -9.88 15.74
CA ILE A 196 16.25 -11.03 15.62
C ILE A 196 15.38 -10.80 14.40
N GLU A 197 15.48 -11.69 13.41
CA GLU A 197 14.66 -11.65 12.20
C GLU A 197 13.17 -11.85 12.57
N ALA A 198 12.44 -10.74 12.63
CA ALA A 198 11.00 -10.66 12.89
C ALA A 198 10.39 -9.59 11.97
N ARG A 199 9.06 -9.42 11.99
CA ARG A 199 8.37 -8.34 11.25
C ARG A 199 7.50 -7.51 12.19
N PRO A 200 7.90 -6.26 12.52
CA PRO A 200 9.20 -5.64 12.23
C PRO A 200 10.36 -6.36 12.96
N PRO A 201 11.63 -6.18 12.52
CA PRO A 201 12.78 -6.78 13.21
C PRO A 201 12.84 -6.35 14.66
N GLN A 202 13.33 -7.24 15.51
CA GLN A 202 13.57 -6.94 16.91
C GLN A 202 15.07 -6.79 17.14
N ILE A 203 15.44 -5.96 18.09
CA ILE A 203 16.82 -5.82 18.55
C ILE A 203 16.95 -6.52 19.90
N ARG A 204 18.05 -7.25 20.07
CA ARG A 204 18.45 -7.88 21.32
C ARG A 204 19.74 -7.23 21.81
N ILE A 205 19.78 -6.82 23.07
CA ILE A 205 21.00 -6.34 23.71
C ILE A 205 21.34 -7.16 24.95
N GLY A 206 22.63 -7.42 25.14
CA GLY A 206 23.26 -7.91 26.35
C GLY A 206 24.10 -6.80 26.98
N SER A 207 23.75 -6.37 28.20
CA SER A 207 24.42 -5.27 28.90
C SER A 207 25.65 -5.72 29.72
N GLY A 208 25.90 -7.03 29.81
CA GLY A 208 26.97 -7.57 30.64
C GLY A 208 26.87 -7.10 32.09
N LYS A 209 27.85 -6.30 32.54
CA LYS A 209 27.90 -5.72 33.90
C LYS A 209 27.37 -4.27 33.95
N HIS A 210 27.06 -3.68 32.81
CA HIS A 210 26.72 -2.26 32.69
C HIS A 210 25.22 -2.02 32.84
N GLU A 211 24.88 -0.81 33.27
CA GLU A 211 23.53 -0.27 33.10
C GLU A 211 23.45 0.43 31.74
N VAL A 212 22.47 0.01 30.93
CA VAL A 212 22.22 0.57 29.61
C VAL A 212 20.83 1.18 29.60
N VAL A 213 20.73 2.47 29.29
CA VAL A 213 19.46 3.16 29.08
C VAL A 213 19.29 3.40 27.59
N VAL A 214 18.23 2.85 27.00
CA VAL A 214 17.83 3.14 25.62
C VAL A 214 16.98 4.39 25.62
N LEU A 215 17.24 5.32 24.70
CA LEU A 215 16.47 6.56 24.57
C LEU A 215 15.40 6.42 23.48
N ASP A 216 14.22 7.00 23.70
CA ASP A 216 13.14 7.09 22.70
C ASP A 216 13.48 8.10 21.59
N ARG A 217 12.62 8.20 20.57
CA ARG A 217 12.81 9.13 19.44
C ARG A 217 12.87 10.61 19.87
N ALA A 218 12.40 10.95 21.05
CA ALA A 218 12.51 12.28 21.65
C ALA A 218 13.73 12.44 22.57
N GLY A 219 14.60 11.43 22.66
CA GLY A 219 15.80 11.45 23.50
C GLY A 219 15.55 11.19 24.99
N ARG A 220 14.37 10.68 25.37
CA ARG A 220 14.02 10.40 26.77
C ARG A 220 14.26 8.93 27.13
N PRO A 221 14.56 8.58 28.39
CA PRO A 221 14.69 7.20 28.82
C PRO A 221 13.46 6.36 28.47
N TYR A 222 13.70 5.29 27.70
CA TYR A 222 12.70 4.38 27.18
C TYR A 222 12.82 3.00 27.85
N LEU A 223 13.97 2.35 27.71
CA LEU A 223 14.26 1.06 28.33
C LEU A 223 15.51 1.19 29.19
N ARG A 224 15.60 0.37 30.24
CA ARG A 224 16.81 0.23 31.04
C ARG A 224 17.12 -1.25 31.22
N VAL A 225 18.31 -1.65 30.81
CA VAL A 225 18.81 -3.03 30.91
C VAL A 225 20.03 -3.04 31.82
N SER A 226 20.05 -3.94 32.78
CA SER A 226 21.14 -4.05 33.76
C SER A 226 21.24 -5.49 34.28
N PRO A 227 22.28 -5.82 35.06
CA PRO A 227 22.34 -7.09 35.79
C PRO A 227 21.13 -7.34 36.71
N LYS A 228 20.40 -6.29 37.13
CA LYS A 228 19.21 -6.41 37.99
C LYS A 228 17.93 -6.75 37.19
N GLY A 229 18.02 -6.75 35.86
CA GLY A 229 16.94 -7.02 34.93
C GLY A 229 16.67 -5.85 33.99
N ALA A 230 15.58 -5.99 33.23
CA ALA A 230 15.15 -5.00 32.26
C ALA A 230 13.85 -4.30 32.70
N PHE A 231 13.80 -3.00 32.43
CA PHE A 231 12.70 -2.12 32.82
C PHE A 231 12.28 -1.23 31.65
N GLY A 232 10.97 -1.01 31.50
CA GLY A 232 10.39 -0.04 30.58
C GLY A 232 9.91 1.20 31.30
N SER A 233 10.13 2.36 30.70
CA SER A 233 9.66 3.64 31.21
C SER A 233 8.18 3.82 30.87
N ARG A 234 7.32 3.85 31.89
CA ARG A 234 5.85 4.00 31.70
C ARG A 234 5.47 5.33 31.07
N SER A 235 6.32 6.35 31.19
CA SER A 235 6.10 7.66 30.56
C SER A 235 6.63 7.77 29.13
N SER A 236 7.23 6.72 28.57
CA SER A 236 7.74 6.73 27.19
C SER A 236 6.65 6.34 26.19
N GLU A 237 6.48 7.14 25.14
CA GLU A 237 5.53 6.85 24.05
C GLU A 237 5.93 5.60 23.26
N ASP A 238 7.23 5.37 23.07
CA ASP A 238 7.74 4.18 22.39
C ASP A 238 7.46 2.92 23.24
N TYR A 239 7.44 3.03 24.59
CA TYR A 239 7.01 1.94 25.47
C TYR A 239 5.52 1.62 25.32
N GLN A 240 4.65 2.63 25.36
CA GLN A 240 3.21 2.43 25.19
C GLN A 240 2.88 1.86 23.80
N THR A 241 3.58 2.32 22.77
CA THR A 241 3.46 1.80 21.39
C THR A 241 3.79 0.32 21.34
N ASN A 242 4.88 -0.10 22.00
CA ASN A 242 5.28 -1.50 22.03
C ASN A 242 4.31 -2.38 22.84
N LEU A 243 3.75 -1.89 23.95
CA LEU A 243 2.70 -2.62 24.67
C LEU A 243 1.48 -2.86 23.77
N LYS A 244 1.05 -1.81 23.04
CA LYS A 244 -0.08 -1.89 22.12
C LYS A 244 0.17 -2.86 20.97
N ALA A 245 1.39 -2.87 20.40
CA ALA A 245 1.79 -3.81 19.35
C ALA A 245 1.75 -5.28 19.84
N LEU A 246 1.97 -5.51 21.14
CA LEU A 246 1.88 -6.82 21.78
C LEU A 246 0.47 -7.15 22.30
N LEU A 247 -0.54 -6.30 22.01
CA LEU A 247 -1.91 -6.41 22.53
C LEU A 247 -1.99 -6.45 24.07
N LEU A 248 -1.01 -5.84 24.73
CA LEU A 248 -1.00 -5.70 26.18
C LEU A 248 -1.73 -4.41 26.59
N PRO A 249 -2.38 -4.39 27.77
CA PRO A 249 -3.00 -3.16 28.29
C PRO A 249 -1.99 -2.01 28.38
N GLU A 250 -2.44 -0.80 28.07
CA GLU A 250 -1.65 0.41 28.33
C GLU A 250 -1.30 0.50 29.81
N ASP A 251 -0.05 0.83 30.12
CA ASP A 251 0.41 1.03 31.49
C ASP A 251 0.60 2.52 31.76
N ARG A 252 -0.48 3.19 32.18
CA ARG A 252 -0.51 4.64 32.44
C ARG A 252 0.12 5.04 33.78
N GLY A 253 0.86 4.15 34.43
CA GLY A 253 1.58 4.49 35.66
C GLY A 253 2.74 5.45 35.43
N THR A 254 3.43 5.81 36.50
CA THR A 254 4.69 6.58 36.44
C THR A 254 5.88 5.69 36.82
N GLY A 255 7.07 6.07 36.35
CA GLY A 255 8.32 5.38 36.68
C GLY A 255 8.61 4.15 35.81
N TRP A 256 9.42 3.25 36.35
CA TRP A 256 9.94 2.08 35.65
C TRP A 256 9.12 0.82 35.96
N ALA A 257 8.61 0.17 34.93
CA ALA A 257 7.98 -1.15 35.02
C ALA A 257 9.00 -2.24 34.70
N ARG A 258 9.03 -3.34 35.46
CA ARG A 258 9.88 -4.49 35.08
C ARG A 258 9.26 -5.22 33.89
N VAL A 259 10.01 -5.40 32.81
CA VAL A 259 9.51 -6.00 31.55
C VAL A 259 10.08 -7.38 31.26
N ALA A 260 11.23 -7.73 31.85
CA ALA A 260 11.78 -9.07 31.80
C ALA A 260 12.32 -9.45 33.19
N GLY A 261 11.98 -10.65 33.64
CA GLY A 261 12.24 -11.10 34.99
C GLY A 261 12.77 -12.52 35.06
N SER A 262 14.04 -12.74 34.72
CA SER A 262 14.88 -13.83 35.27
C SER A 262 16.27 -13.92 34.61
N ALA A 263 16.44 -13.53 33.34
CA ALA A 263 17.75 -13.46 32.71
C ALA A 263 18.41 -12.08 33.00
N PRO A 264 19.49 -12.02 33.79
CA PRO A 264 20.19 -10.76 34.07
C PRO A 264 20.85 -10.23 32.79
N GLY A 265 20.71 -8.93 32.53
CA GLY A 265 21.47 -8.23 31.50
C GLY A 265 20.99 -8.38 30.06
N TRP A 266 19.90 -9.10 29.77
CA TRP A 266 19.41 -9.26 28.38
C TRP A 266 18.01 -8.69 28.19
N LEU A 267 17.77 -8.09 27.03
CA LEU A 267 16.44 -7.66 26.59
C LEU A 267 16.32 -7.75 25.07
N THR A 268 15.17 -8.25 24.61
CA THR A 268 14.74 -8.15 23.21
C THR A 268 13.47 -7.29 23.14
N TRP A 269 13.39 -6.37 22.19
CA TRP A 269 12.18 -5.57 21.95
C TRP A 269 12.01 -5.23 20.47
N GLY A 270 10.78 -4.86 20.08
CA GLY A 270 10.52 -4.27 18.77
C GLY A 270 11.00 -2.82 18.76
N GLU A 271 11.98 -2.50 17.92
CA GLU A 271 12.51 -1.14 17.84
C GLU A 271 11.82 -0.37 16.71
N PRO A 272 11.02 0.68 17.00
CA PRO A 272 10.27 1.40 15.97
C PRO A 272 11.14 1.99 14.86
N ARG A 273 12.40 2.33 15.16
CA ARG A 273 13.33 2.87 14.15
C ARG A 273 13.80 1.84 13.13
N LEU A 274 13.66 0.55 13.42
CA LEU A 274 13.95 -0.54 12.50
C LEU A 274 12.78 -0.83 11.54
N ASP A 275 11.62 -0.21 11.74
CA ASP A 275 10.49 -0.37 10.82
C ASP A 275 10.83 0.19 9.43
N TYR A 276 10.77 -0.70 8.44
CA TYR A 276 11.04 -0.42 7.04
C TYR A 276 9.80 -0.62 6.17
N SER A 277 8.63 -0.90 6.75
CA SER A 277 7.40 -1.26 6.01
C SER A 277 7.03 -0.24 4.94
N ALA A 278 7.10 1.05 5.27
CA ALA A 278 6.81 2.15 4.35
C ALA A 278 7.94 2.45 3.33
N LYS A 279 9.07 1.74 3.40
CA LYS A 279 10.26 1.99 2.56
C LYS A 279 10.59 0.82 1.64
N LEU A 280 9.72 -0.19 1.58
CA LEU A 280 9.93 -1.33 0.72
C LEU A 280 9.69 -0.94 -0.74
N PRO A 281 10.57 -1.37 -1.67
CA PRO A 281 10.34 -1.15 -3.09
C PRO A 281 9.05 -1.83 -3.55
N THR A 282 8.39 -1.23 -4.53
CA THR A 282 7.30 -1.88 -5.26
C THR A 282 7.86 -3.04 -6.11
N ALA A 283 6.98 -3.95 -6.52
CA ALA A 283 7.33 -5.12 -7.32
C ALA A 283 8.01 -4.80 -8.67
N SER A 284 8.00 -3.52 -9.10
CA SER A 284 8.58 -3.02 -10.35
C SER A 284 9.98 -2.42 -10.20
N SER A 285 10.64 -2.58 -9.05
CA SER A 285 11.99 -2.06 -8.83
C SER A 285 13.03 -2.92 -9.57
N ASP A 286 13.73 -2.33 -10.55
CA ASP A 286 14.84 -2.96 -11.28
C ASP A 286 16.13 -3.10 -10.44
N GLU A 287 16.21 -2.42 -9.29
CA GLU A 287 17.35 -2.54 -8.40
C GLU A 287 17.42 -3.95 -7.81
N GLN A 288 18.59 -4.57 -7.79
CA GLN A 288 18.78 -5.90 -7.18
C GLN A 288 19.03 -5.82 -5.67
N GLN A 289 19.59 -4.69 -5.20
CA GLN A 289 19.87 -4.42 -3.79
C GLN A 289 19.72 -2.92 -3.50
N LEU A 290 19.05 -2.60 -2.39
CA LEU A 290 18.83 -1.21 -1.96
C LEU A 290 18.91 -1.11 -0.44
N VAL A 291 19.64 -0.11 0.07
CA VAL A 291 19.56 0.28 1.48
C VAL A 291 18.26 1.03 1.71
N ILE A 292 17.25 0.35 2.26
CA ILE A 292 15.91 0.92 2.46
C ILE A 292 15.78 1.67 3.79
N ASN A 293 16.66 1.40 4.75
CA ASN A 293 16.64 2.09 6.04
C ASN A 293 18.05 2.19 6.62
N ARG A 294 18.42 3.36 7.13
CA ARG A 294 19.58 3.55 8.01
C ARG A 294 19.06 4.03 9.34
N TRP A 295 19.44 3.35 10.42
CA TRP A 295 18.86 3.58 11.74
C TRP A 295 19.95 3.75 12.78
N ARG A 296 19.58 4.48 13.83
CA ARG A 296 20.42 4.84 14.96
C ARG A 296 19.58 4.81 16.23
N ILE A 297 20.12 4.18 17.27
CA ILE A 297 19.48 4.05 18.57
C ILE A 297 20.39 4.73 19.58
N PRO A 298 20.04 5.94 20.04
CA PRO A 298 20.78 6.62 21.07
C PRO A 298 20.61 5.88 22.41
N ILE A 299 21.72 5.68 23.11
CA ILE A 299 21.76 4.98 24.39
C ILE A 299 22.70 5.68 25.37
N GLU A 300 22.57 5.34 26.65
CA GLU A 300 23.53 5.68 27.70
C GLU A 300 24.08 4.40 28.32
N ILE A 301 25.39 4.31 28.48
CA ILE A 301 26.08 3.21 29.19
C ILE A 301 26.71 3.80 30.44
N ASP A 302 26.20 3.42 31.61
CA ASP A 302 26.61 3.98 32.90
C ASP A 302 26.61 5.53 32.92
N GLY A 303 25.61 6.14 32.25
CA GLY A 303 25.44 7.58 32.12
C GLY A 303 26.27 8.26 31.01
N ARG A 304 27.12 7.51 30.30
CA ARG A 304 27.84 8.03 29.12
C ARG A 304 27.03 7.81 27.85
N GLN A 305 26.84 8.87 27.07
CA GLN A 305 26.17 8.80 25.77
C GLN A 305 26.93 7.89 24.78
N ALA A 306 26.19 7.05 24.07
CA ALA A 306 26.66 6.18 23.00
C ALA A 306 25.53 5.93 21.98
N GLU A 307 25.81 5.15 20.94
CA GLU A 307 24.85 4.85 19.88
C GLU A 307 25.05 3.41 19.36
N ILE A 308 23.93 2.74 19.06
CA ILE A 308 23.91 1.54 18.22
C ILE A 308 23.40 1.99 16.84
N ALA A 309 24.09 1.62 15.78
CA ALA A 309 23.71 1.96 14.41
C ALA A 309 23.67 0.74 13.51
N GLY A 310 22.86 0.83 12.47
CA GLY A 310 22.74 -0.24 11.49
C GLY A 310 21.96 0.17 10.26
N GLN A 311 21.69 -0.83 9.43
CA GLN A 311 20.91 -0.63 8.21
C GLN A 311 20.03 -1.85 7.89
N SER A 312 18.97 -1.57 7.15
CA SER A 312 18.13 -2.57 6.51
C SER A 312 18.33 -2.48 5.01
N GLU A 313 18.73 -3.59 4.42
CA GLU A 313 18.93 -3.74 2.99
C GLU A 313 17.84 -4.65 2.45
N TRP A 314 17.21 -4.19 1.39
CA TRP A 314 16.37 -5.02 0.57
C TRP A 314 17.22 -5.63 -0.54
N SER A 315 16.95 -6.89 -0.85
CA SER A 315 17.50 -7.61 -1.99
C SER A 315 16.35 -8.26 -2.75
N ALA A 316 16.33 -8.10 -4.07
CA ALA A 316 15.39 -8.83 -4.91
C ALA A 316 15.63 -10.34 -4.69
N VAL A 317 14.54 -11.10 -4.56
CA VAL A 317 14.64 -12.54 -4.75
C VAL A 317 14.41 -12.73 -6.24
N ASP A 318 15.31 -13.42 -6.93
CA ASP A 318 15.09 -13.77 -8.33
C ASP A 318 13.67 -14.31 -8.45
N PRO A 319 12.85 -13.79 -9.39
CA PRO A 319 11.54 -14.37 -9.60
C PRO A 319 11.76 -15.86 -9.82
N PRO A 320 10.96 -16.74 -9.19
CA PRO A 320 11.01 -18.15 -9.56
C PRO A 320 10.95 -18.18 -11.08
N VAL A 321 11.90 -18.88 -11.71
CA VAL A 321 11.84 -19.16 -13.14
C VAL A 321 10.50 -19.83 -13.32
N LEU A 322 9.52 -19.06 -13.80
CA LEU A 322 8.26 -19.63 -14.23
C LEU A 322 8.69 -20.57 -15.34
N ASP A 323 8.44 -21.87 -15.16
CA ASP A 323 8.50 -22.79 -16.28
C ASP A 323 7.77 -22.09 -17.43
N PRO A 324 8.39 -22.02 -18.63
CA PRO A 324 7.71 -21.44 -19.77
C PRO A 324 6.33 -22.11 -19.84
N PRO A 325 5.26 -21.33 -20.12
CA PRO A 325 3.92 -21.90 -20.18
C PRO A 325 4.01 -23.16 -21.03
N VAL A 326 3.60 -24.29 -20.45
CA VAL A 326 3.50 -25.55 -21.18
C VAL A 326 2.78 -25.20 -22.46
N GLU A 327 3.47 -25.35 -23.60
CA GLU A 327 2.93 -25.06 -24.92
C GLU A 327 1.69 -25.93 -25.09
N GLY A 328 0.53 -25.37 -24.75
CA GLY A 328 -0.73 -25.86 -25.24
C GLY A 328 -0.72 -25.72 -26.76
N PRO A 329 -1.34 -26.65 -27.50
CA PRO A 329 -1.25 -26.67 -28.96
C PRO A 329 -1.81 -25.37 -29.56
N GLY A 330 -0.87 -24.52 -30.01
CA GLY A 330 -0.96 -23.55 -31.10
C GLY A 330 -2.21 -22.68 -31.23
N PHE A 331 -2.12 -21.42 -30.80
CA PHE A 331 -2.74 -20.29 -31.48
C PHE A 331 -1.86 -19.06 -31.22
N TRP A 332 -1.44 -18.34 -32.26
CA TRP A 332 -0.48 -17.22 -32.28
C TRP A 332 1.02 -17.56 -32.45
N ALA A 333 1.37 -18.26 -33.54
CA ALA A 333 2.65 -18.00 -34.20
C ALA A 333 2.44 -16.84 -35.20
N GLY A 334 2.56 -15.61 -34.71
CA GLY A 334 2.55 -14.39 -35.52
C GLY A 334 3.86 -13.65 -35.34
N ASP A 335 4.65 -13.58 -36.42
CA ASP A 335 6.01 -13.04 -36.49
C ASP A 335 6.22 -11.72 -35.73
N ALA A 336 7.20 -11.70 -34.84
CA ALA A 336 7.62 -10.57 -34.01
C ALA A 336 8.04 -9.31 -34.80
N ARG A 337 8.17 -9.41 -36.13
CA ARG A 337 8.40 -8.26 -37.02
C ARG A 337 7.17 -7.37 -37.21
N THR A 338 5.97 -7.86 -36.92
CA THR A 338 4.72 -7.12 -37.11
C THR A 338 4.50 -6.05 -36.03
N TYR A 339 4.97 -6.29 -34.80
CA TYR A 339 4.79 -5.37 -33.67
C TYR A 339 5.70 -4.13 -33.73
N ALA A 340 6.85 -4.20 -34.41
CA ALA A 340 7.72 -3.04 -34.61
C ALA A 340 7.13 -2.02 -35.61
N VAL A 341 6.29 -2.47 -36.56
CA VAL A 341 5.63 -1.58 -37.54
C VAL A 341 4.44 -0.84 -36.91
N ALA A 342 3.71 -1.50 -35.99
CA ALA A 342 2.58 -0.88 -35.29
C ALA A 342 3.01 0.22 -34.31
N ALA A 343 4.09 0.01 -33.53
CA ALA A 343 4.62 1.04 -32.64
C ALA A 343 5.22 2.24 -33.41
N GLY A 344 5.84 1.99 -34.58
CA GLY A 344 6.36 3.03 -35.47
C GLY A 344 5.25 3.88 -36.13
N LEU A 345 4.10 3.27 -36.49
CA LEU A 345 2.98 3.99 -37.11
C LEU A 345 2.27 4.94 -36.12
N THR A 346 2.15 4.56 -34.84
CA THR A 346 1.47 5.40 -33.83
C THR A 346 2.25 6.69 -33.54
N VAL A 347 3.59 6.62 -33.54
CA VAL A 347 4.46 7.80 -33.37
C VAL A 347 4.43 8.72 -34.59
N ALA A 348 4.40 8.15 -35.81
CA ALA A 348 4.34 8.93 -37.05
C ALA A 348 2.99 9.66 -37.24
N VAL A 349 1.87 9.01 -36.89
CA VAL A 349 0.52 9.62 -36.96
C VAL A 349 0.37 10.74 -35.92
N ALA A 350 0.88 10.56 -34.70
CA ALA A 350 0.86 11.60 -33.66
C ALA A 350 1.72 12.83 -34.06
N ALA A 351 2.86 12.61 -34.72
CA ALA A 351 3.72 13.69 -35.22
C ALA A 351 3.07 14.46 -36.39
N ALA A 352 2.46 13.75 -37.35
CA ALA A 352 1.74 14.36 -38.47
C ALA A 352 0.51 15.17 -38.00
N TYR A 353 -0.22 14.67 -37.00
CA TYR A 353 -1.37 15.37 -36.41
C TYR A 353 -0.94 16.64 -35.66
N ARG A 354 0.18 16.60 -34.91
CA ARG A 354 0.75 17.81 -34.28
C ARG A 354 1.21 18.84 -35.31
N ALA A 355 1.85 18.42 -36.40
CA ALA A 355 2.31 19.33 -37.44
C ALA A 355 1.14 20.01 -38.19
N ALA A 356 0.08 19.27 -38.49
CA ALA A 356 -1.13 19.80 -39.12
C ALA A 356 -1.88 20.79 -38.19
N ARG A 357 -1.94 20.50 -36.89
CA ARG A 357 -2.56 21.39 -35.90
C ARG A 357 -1.78 22.69 -35.70
N MET A 358 -0.45 22.65 -35.76
CA MET A 358 0.37 23.86 -35.67
C MET A 358 0.27 24.74 -36.93
N ARG A 359 0.14 24.14 -38.12
CA ARG A 359 -0.12 24.89 -39.37
C ARG A 359 -1.46 25.61 -39.37
N ARG A 360 -2.54 24.97 -38.89
CA ARG A 360 -3.85 25.63 -38.77
C ARG A 360 -3.80 26.85 -37.84
N ARG A 361 -3.20 26.69 -36.65
CA ARG A 361 -3.06 27.80 -35.69
C ARG A 361 -2.24 28.98 -36.20
N ARG A 362 -1.29 28.74 -37.10
CA ARG A 362 -0.49 29.80 -37.70
C ARG A 362 -1.27 30.58 -38.77
N ASN A 363 -2.04 29.87 -39.59
CA ASN A 363 -2.90 30.51 -40.59
C ASN A 363 -4.04 31.31 -39.95
N ASP A 364 -4.56 30.86 -38.81
CA ASP A 364 -5.60 31.57 -38.04
C ASP A 364 -5.05 32.80 -37.27
N ALA A 365 -3.73 32.97 -37.18
CA ALA A 365 -3.07 34.09 -36.51
C ALA A 365 -2.53 35.16 -37.50
N GLU A 366 -2.49 34.84 -38.79
CA GLU A 366 -1.98 35.72 -39.86
C GLU A 366 -3.11 36.27 -40.76
N GLY A 367 -4.38 35.94 -40.48
CA GLY A 367 -5.58 36.51 -41.11
C GLY A 367 -6.48 37.16 -40.07
#